data_AF-A0A9W7YCB4-F1
#
_entry.id   AF-A0A9W7YCB4-F1
#
_cell.length_a   1.000
_cell.length_b   1.000
_cell.length_c   1.000
_cell.angle_alpha   90.00
_cell.angle_beta   90.00
_cell.angle_gamma   90.00
#
_symmetry.space_group_name_H-M   'P 1'
#
loop_
_entity.id
_entity.type
_entity.pdbx_description
1 polymer ?
#
loop_
_entity_poly.entity_id
_entity_poly.type
_entity_poly.pdbx_seq_one_letter_code
_entity_poly.pdbx_strand_id
1 'polypeptide(L)'
;MPPALGADGESADAVAAASADFRGAMLHSMEAAVDQAWAPLADAANGAVDYLATTIVTASCSSLASQLRRTTSQFRHTNREPPTTPSPFVAKLFALLAAAETRVGDMQCSDDARDFVRATRLRLRASVCADVSREMARACSEALSTISKTEASLLRLRRTRTGGTGGGSDAAARGVPDDLPVPAGVDLRGAAPTADNDKIRRQVWLDVAETARIIAEHGAQPHHEFAAFEQLIAPLGT
;
A
#
# COMPACT_ATOMS: atom_id res chain seq x y z
N MET A 1 87.38 35.25 -5.59
CA MET A 1 86.08 35.00 -4.94
C MET A 1 85.21 34.21 -5.91
N PRO A 2 84.86 32.94 -5.63
CA PRO A 2 83.87 32.25 -6.44
C PRO A 2 82.45 32.71 -6.06
N PRO A 3 81.50 32.73 -7.01
CA PRO A 3 80.11 33.06 -6.72
C PRO A 3 79.45 31.91 -5.97
N ALA A 4 78.63 32.25 -4.97
CA ALA A 4 77.87 31.31 -4.18
C ALA A 4 76.77 30.67 -5.04
N LEU A 5 76.79 29.34 -5.13
CA LEU A 5 75.69 28.51 -5.61
C LEU A 5 74.54 28.63 -4.59
N GLY A 6 73.57 29.48 -4.92
CA GLY A 6 72.30 29.57 -4.23
C GLY A 6 71.21 28.87 -5.04
N ALA A 7 70.29 28.24 -4.32
CA ALA A 7 68.96 27.79 -4.73
C ALA A 7 68.81 26.43 -5.45
N ASP A 8 69.02 25.34 -4.71
CA ASP A 8 68.46 24.01 -5.07
C ASP A 8 67.25 23.60 -4.20
N GLY A 9 66.88 24.41 -3.20
CA GLY A 9 65.81 24.07 -2.23
C GLY A 9 64.38 24.26 -2.74
N GLU A 10 64.15 25.10 -3.76
CA GLU A 10 62.81 25.43 -4.26
C GLU A 10 62.20 24.32 -5.14
N SER A 11 63.04 23.38 -5.61
CA SER A 11 62.61 22.33 -6.55
C SER A 11 61.95 21.13 -5.86
N ALA A 12 62.38 20.78 -4.64
CA ALA A 12 61.90 19.57 -3.96
C ALA A 12 60.47 19.75 -3.41
N ASP A 13 60.17 20.91 -2.82
CA ASP A 13 58.84 21.22 -2.29
C ASP A 13 57.80 21.38 -3.42
N ALA A 14 58.20 21.97 -4.55
CA ALA A 14 57.34 22.07 -5.73
C ALA A 14 57.01 20.71 -6.35
N VAL A 15 57.97 19.78 -6.39
CA VAL A 15 57.76 18.41 -6.87
C VAL A 15 56.88 17.60 -5.91
N ALA A 16 57.06 17.78 -4.60
CA ALA A 16 56.21 17.14 -3.60
C ALA A 16 54.76 17.63 -3.67
N ALA A 17 54.55 18.94 -3.84
CA ALA A 17 53.23 19.54 -4.04
C ALA A 17 52.56 19.02 -5.33
N ALA A 18 53.26 19.05 -6.47
CA ALA A 18 52.73 18.53 -7.74
C ALA A 18 52.39 17.03 -7.68
N SER A 19 53.18 16.23 -6.95
CA SER A 19 52.89 14.81 -6.71
C SER A 19 51.67 14.60 -5.81
N ALA A 20 51.44 15.47 -4.83
CA ALA A 20 50.25 15.43 -4.00
C ALA A 20 49.00 15.80 -4.81
N ASP A 21 49.07 16.85 -5.62
CA ASP A 21 47.98 17.31 -6.48
C ASP A 21 47.60 16.25 -7.52
N PHE A 22 48.59 15.62 -8.16
CA PHE A 22 48.34 14.53 -9.10
C PHE A 22 47.65 13.33 -8.44
N ARG A 23 48.08 12.94 -7.24
CA ARG A 23 47.44 11.85 -6.47
C ARG A 23 46.00 12.20 -6.10
N GLY A 24 45.76 13.45 -5.65
CA GLY A 24 44.42 13.94 -5.35
C GLY A 24 43.49 13.89 -6.58
N ALA A 25 43.97 14.38 -7.72
CA ALA A 25 43.23 14.35 -8.98
C ALA A 25 42.96 12.92 -9.46
N MET A 26 43.93 12.01 -9.32
CA MET A 26 43.77 10.60 -9.68
C MET A 26 42.73 9.92 -8.79
N LEU A 27 42.76 10.14 -7.46
CA LEU A 27 41.77 9.59 -6.54
C LEU A 27 40.37 10.09 -6.85
N HIS A 28 40.17 11.39 -7.06
CA HIS A 28 38.89 11.96 -7.48
C HIS A 28 38.40 11.36 -8.81
N SER A 29 39.31 11.16 -9.78
CA SER A 29 38.95 10.54 -11.06
C SER A 29 38.56 9.06 -10.90
N MET A 30 39.20 8.34 -9.97
CA MET A 30 38.88 6.95 -9.68
C MET A 30 37.54 6.83 -8.95
N GLU A 31 37.29 7.68 -7.95
CA GLU A 31 36.00 7.77 -7.25
C GLU A 31 34.87 8.07 -8.24
N ALA A 32 35.04 9.07 -9.11
CA ALA A 32 34.06 9.40 -10.16
C ALA A 32 33.81 8.22 -11.12
N ALA A 33 34.86 7.46 -11.48
CA ALA A 33 34.71 6.30 -12.35
C ALA A 33 33.97 5.14 -11.64
N VAL A 34 34.21 4.95 -10.35
CA VAL A 34 33.49 3.96 -9.53
C VAL A 34 32.01 4.35 -9.39
N ASP A 35 31.71 5.62 -9.10
CA ASP A 35 30.34 6.12 -9.00
C ASP A 35 29.58 5.98 -10.31
N GLN A 36 30.24 6.33 -11.43
CA GLN A 36 29.65 6.20 -12.76
C GLN A 36 29.39 4.73 -13.14
N ALA A 37 30.24 3.81 -12.70
CA ALA A 37 30.04 2.37 -12.89
C ALA A 37 28.98 1.77 -11.95
N TRP A 38 28.81 2.33 -10.75
CA TRP A 38 27.89 1.84 -9.73
C TRP A 38 26.44 2.26 -9.99
N ALA A 39 26.21 3.47 -10.49
CA ALA A 39 24.86 4.00 -10.71
C ALA A 39 23.94 3.08 -11.53
N PRO A 40 24.36 2.51 -12.68
CA PRO A 40 23.52 1.59 -13.44
C PRO A 40 23.18 0.29 -12.69
N LEU A 41 24.09 -0.19 -11.84
CA LEU A 41 23.87 -1.39 -11.04
C LEU A 41 22.86 -1.12 -9.92
N ALA A 42 22.98 0.04 -9.26
CA ALA A 42 22.01 0.48 -8.27
C ALA A 42 20.61 0.64 -8.88
N ASP A 43 20.53 1.24 -10.07
CA ASP A 43 19.27 1.40 -10.81
C ASP A 43 18.67 0.05 -11.21
N ALA A 44 19.49 -0.89 -11.72
CA ALA A 44 19.03 -2.23 -12.05
C ALA A 44 18.53 -3.00 -10.82
N ALA A 45 19.22 -2.89 -9.68
CA ALA A 45 18.80 -3.49 -8.42
C ALA A 45 17.46 -2.91 -7.95
N ASN A 46 17.32 -1.59 -8.00
CA ASN A 46 16.07 -0.91 -7.66
C ASN A 46 14.91 -1.35 -8.58
N GLY A 47 15.16 -1.40 -9.90
CA GLY A 47 14.18 -1.87 -10.88
C GLY A 47 13.77 -3.33 -10.67
N ALA A 48 14.69 -4.20 -10.24
CA ALA A 48 14.37 -5.58 -9.90
C ALA A 48 13.46 -5.69 -8.67
N VAL A 49 13.69 -4.85 -7.65
CA VAL A 49 12.81 -4.79 -6.46
C VAL A 49 11.42 -4.29 -6.84
N ASP A 50 11.32 -3.25 -7.67
CA ASP A 50 10.05 -2.68 -8.09
C ASP A 50 9.26 -3.67 -8.97
N TYR A 51 9.96 -4.41 -9.85
CA TYR A 51 9.37 -5.50 -10.63
C TYR A 51 8.84 -6.64 -9.75
N LEU A 52 9.62 -7.05 -8.74
CA LEU A 52 9.21 -8.08 -7.78
C LEU A 52 7.98 -7.63 -6.98
N ALA A 53 7.98 -6.39 -6.49
CA ALA A 53 6.85 -5.81 -5.77
C ALA A 53 5.59 -5.82 -6.63
N THR A 54 5.69 -5.31 -7.86
CA THR A 54 4.58 -5.29 -8.84
C THR A 54 4.03 -6.70 -9.10
N THR A 55 4.91 -7.68 -9.24
CA THR A 55 4.54 -9.08 -9.47
C THR A 55 3.80 -9.66 -8.26
N ILE A 56 4.30 -9.42 -7.05
CA ILE A 56 3.66 -9.86 -5.80
C ILE A 56 2.28 -9.24 -5.66
N VAL A 57 2.16 -7.92 -5.86
CA VAL A 57 0.89 -7.19 -5.76
C VAL A 57 -0.10 -7.73 -6.80
N THR A 58 0.31 -7.84 -8.06
CA THR A 58 -0.55 -8.33 -9.15
C THR A 58 -1.08 -9.74 -8.83
N ALA A 59 -0.20 -10.64 -8.40
CA ALA A 59 -0.60 -12.00 -8.05
C ALA A 59 -1.54 -12.04 -6.84
N SER A 60 -1.22 -11.28 -5.80
CA SER A 60 -1.98 -11.24 -4.53
C SER A 60 -3.37 -10.62 -4.71
N CYS A 61 -3.47 -9.53 -5.47
CA CYS A 61 -4.69 -8.76 -5.67
C CYS A 61 -5.54 -9.23 -6.87
N SER A 62 -5.04 -10.15 -7.70
CA SER A 62 -5.74 -10.65 -8.90
C SER A 62 -7.17 -11.14 -8.66
N SER A 63 -7.45 -11.66 -7.46
CA SER A 63 -8.77 -12.20 -7.08
C SER A 63 -9.56 -11.32 -6.11
N LEU A 64 -9.03 -10.16 -5.73
CA LEU A 64 -9.57 -9.29 -4.68
C LEU A 64 -11.03 -8.89 -4.95
N ALA A 65 -11.32 -8.37 -6.13
CA ALA A 65 -12.68 -7.99 -6.52
C ALA A 65 -13.64 -9.19 -6.51
N SER A 66 -13.19 -10.36 -6.94
CA SER A 66 -13.99 -11.59 -6.89
C SER A 66 -14.27 -12.06 -5.47
N GLN A 67 -13.31 -11.92 -4.55
CA GLN A 67 -13.49 -12.28 -3.14
C GLN A 67 -14.47 -11.34 -2.45
N LEU A 68 -14.39 -10.04 -2.69
CA LEU A 68 -15.38 -9.08 -2.17
C LEU A 68 -16.79 -9.39 -2.70
N ARG A 69 -16.93 -9.77 -3.97
CA ARG A 69 -18.22 -10.25 -4.51
C ARG A 69 -18.71 -11.55 -3.86
N ARG A 70 -17.81 -12.46 -3.50
CA ARG A 70 -18.19 -13.67 -2.74
C ARG A 70 -18.68 -13.32 -1.35
N THR A 71 -18.04 -12.35 -0.68
CA THR A 71 -18.50 -11.83 0.62
C THR A 71 -19.93 -11.27 0.52
N THR A 72 -20.25 -10.51 -0.52
CA THR A 72 -21.62 -10.02 -0.69
C THR A 72 -22.62 -11.16 -0.90
N SER A 73 -22.29 -12.14 -1.74
CA SER A 73 -23.12 -13.33 -1.94
C SER A 73 -23.26 -14.20 -0.69
N GLN A 74 -22.26 -14.22 0.18
CA GLN A 74 -22.23 -15.07 1.37
C GLN A 74 -23.23 -14.62 2.44
N PHE A 75 -23.45 -13.32 2.58
CA PHE A 75 -24.36 -12.78 3.60
C PHE A 75 -25.74 -12.45 3.04
N ARG A 76 -25.83 -12.09 1.76
CA ARG A 76 -27.09 -11.70 1.13
C ARG A 76 -28.09 -12.85 1.06
N HIS A 77 -29.29 -12.61 1.59
CA HIS A 77 -30.39 -13.55 1.68
C HIS A 77 -30.03 -14.84 2.43
N THR A 78 -29.15 -14.73 3.42
CA THR A 78 -28.74 -15.86 4.25
C THR A 78 -29.03 -15.62 5.73
N ASN A 79 -29.37 -16.69 6.44
CA ASN A 79 -29.47 -16.68 7.90
C ASN A 79 -28.11 -16.81 8.60
N ARG A 80 -27.00 -16.54 7.89
CA ARG A 80 -25.67 -16.61 8.49
C ARG A 80 -25.54 -15.56 9.59
N GLU A 81 -24.86 -15.97 10.65
CA GLU A 81 -24.49 -15.06 11.73
C GLU A 81 -23.56 -13.95 11.21
N PRO A 82 -23.60 -12.78 11.84
CA PRO A 82 -22.66 -11.72 11.54
C PRO A 82 -21.20 -12.13 11.64
N PRO A 83 -20.33 -11.63 10.76
CA PRO A 83 -18.92 -11.94 10.81
C PRO A 83 -18.27 -11.35 12.07
N THR A 84 -17.44 -12.15 12.73
CA THR A 84 -16.65 -11.77 13.91
C THR A 84 -15.16 -11.77 13.64
N THR A 85 -14.72 -12.41 12.56
CA THR A 85 -13.32 -12.55 12.18
C THR A 85 -13.07 -12.00 10.77
N PRO A 86 -11.86 -11.48 10.49
CA PRO A 86 -11.47 -11.15 9.12
C PRO A 86 -11.52 -12.39 8.23
N SER A 87 -11.67 -12.16 6.93
CA SER A 87 -11.72 -13.22 5.94
C SER A 87 -10.35 -13.89 5.84
N PRO A 88 -10.29 -15.21 5.60
CA PRO A 88 -9.02 -15.93 5.43
C PRO A 88 -8.26 -15.47 4.18
N PHE A 89 -8.87 -14.63 3.34
CA PHE A 89 -8.25 -14.03 2.18
C PHE A 89 -7.22 -12.95 2.57
N VAL A 90 -7.44 -12.20 3.65
CA VAL A 90 -6.52 -11.14 4.08
C VAL A 90 -5.11 -11.69 4.34
N ALA A 91 -5.01 -12.83 5.02
CA ALA A 91 -3.72 -13.51 5.24
C ALA A 91 -3.03 -13.93 3.93
N LYS A 92 -3.81 -14.25 2.88
CA LYS A 92 -3.27 -14.64 1.57
C LYS A 92 -2.69 -13.47 0.79
N LEU A 93 -3.15 -12.24 1.04
CA LEU A 93 -2.63 -11.04 0.38
C LEU A 93 -1.13 -10.83 0.62
N PHE A 94 -0.63 -11.26 1.79
CA PHE A 94 0.77 -11.07 2.18
C PHE A 94 1.60 -12.36 2.13
N ALA A 95 0.99 -13.50 1.77
CA ALA A 95 1.69 -14.78 1.73
C ALA A 95 2.87 -14.80 0.75
N LEU A 96 2.72 -14.15 -0.41
CA LEU A 96 3.80 -14.03 -1.39
C LEU A 96 4.92 -13.10 -0.92
N LEU A 97 4.59 -12.03 -0.20
CA LEU A 97 5.60 -11.17 0.43
C LEU A 97 6.38 -11.95 1.49
N ALA A 98 5.70 -12.66 2.38
CA ALA A 98 6.35 -13.49 3.40
C ALA A 98 7.28 -14.54 2.75
N ALA A 99 6.83 -15.22 1.70
CA ALA A 99 7.65 -16.18 0.96
C ALA A 99 8.87 -15.53 0.29
N ALA A 100 8.71 -14.34 -0.30
CA ALA A 100 9.82 -13.59 -0.89
C ALA A 100 10.84 -13.17 0.18
N GLU A 101 10.37 -12.70 1.34
CA GLU A 101 11.23 -12.30 2.45
C GLU A 101 12.04 -13.45 3.04
N THR A 102 11.43 -14.63 3.18
CA THR A 102 12.15 -15.83 3.62
C THR A 102 13.26 -16.16 2.64
N ARG A 103 12.98 -16.18 1.33
CA ARG A 103 14.00 -16.44 0.30
C ARG A 103 15.12 -15.41 0.29
N VAL A 104 14.80 -14.15 0.54
CA VAL A 104 15.80 -13.07 0.65
C VAL A 104 16.63 -13.22 1.94
N GLY A 105 16.01 -13.66 3.04
CA GLY A 105 16.69 -13.92 4.31
C GLY A 105 17.60 -15.15 4.29
N ASP A 106 17.27 -16.16 3.47
CA ASP A 106 18.06 -17.38 3.30
C ASP A 106 19.31 -17.17 2.43
N MET A 107 19.44 -16.01 1.77
CA MET A 107 20.63 -15.71 0.99
C MET A 107 21.85 -15.59 1.91
N GLN A 108 22.87 -16.42 1.66
CA GLN A 108 24.16 -16.27 2.32
C GLN A 108 24.82 -14.98 1.82
N CYS A 109 24.98 -14.02 2.72
CA CYS A 109 25.54 -12.71 2.40
C CYS A 109 26.80 -12.48 3.24
N SER A 110 27.82 -11.86 2.64
CA SER A 110 28.91 -11.27 3.42
C SER A 110 28.35 -10.21 4.37
N ASP A 111 29.11 -9.86 5.40
CA ASP A 111 28.73 -8.84 6.37
C ASP A 111 28.41 -7.50 5.69
N ASP A 112 29.17 -7.15 4.65
CA ASP A 112 28.99 -5.96 3.83
C ASP A 112 27.69 -5.98 3.00
N ALA A 113 27.18 -7.16 2.65
CA ALA A 113 25.95 -7.31 1.87
C ALA A 113 24.67 -7.36 2.73
N ARG A 114 24.79 -7.49 4.05
CA ARG A 114 23.62 -7.56 4.96
C ARG A 114 22.81 -6.28 4.96
N ASP A 115 23.46 -5.13 4.91
CA ASP A 115 22.78 -3.84 4.90
C ASP A 115 22.00 -3.62 3.60
N PHE A 116 22.59 -4.03 2.47
CA PHE A 116 21.89 -4.04 1.19
C PHE A 116 20.65 -4.93 1.24
N VAL A 117 20.77 -6.18 1.69
CA VAL A 117 19.64 -7.11 1.81
C VAL A 117 18.56 -6.56 2.74
N ARG A 118 18.95 -5.96 3.87
CA ARG A 118 18.03 -5.30 4.79
C ARG A 118 17.29 -4.14 4.11
N ALA A 119 18.00 -3.27 3.39
CA ALA A 119 17.42 -2.15 2.66
C ALA A 119 16.45 -2.64 1.57
N THR A 120 16.83 -3.67 0.81
CA THR A 120 15.99 -4.32 -0.19
C THR A 120 14.71 -4.88 0.41
N ARG A 121 14.77 -5.57 1.56
CA ARG A 121 13.59 -6.08 2.26
C ARG A 121 12.66 -4.95 2.71
N LEU A 122 13.22 -3.88 3.27
CA LEU A 122 12.43 -2.72 3.70
C LEU A 122 11.74 -2.04 2.51
N ARG A 123 12.44 -1.85 1.39
CA ARG A 123 11.86 -1.30 0.16
C ARG A 123 10.76 -2.18 -0.40
N LEU A 124 11.00 -3.50 -0.49
CA LEU A 124 10.01 -4.47 -0.97
C LEU A 124 8.75 -4.44 -0.11
N ARG A 125 8.91 -4.47 1.23
CA ARG A 125 7.79 -4.33 2.18
C ARG A 125 7.00 -3.06 1.95
N ALA A 126 7.68 -1.92 1.90
CA ALA A 126 7.04 -0.62 1.76
C ALA A 126 6.23 -0.53 0.45
N SER A 127 6.81 -0.96 -0.67
CA SER A 127 6.12 -0.95 -1.97
C SER A 127 4.92 -1.91 -1.99
N VAL A 128 5.10 -3.17 -1.58
CA VAL A 128 4.01 -4.16 -1.57
C VAL A 128 2.88 -3.72 -0.64
N CYS A 129 3.20 -3.26 0.58
CA CYS A 129 2.18 -2.82 1.53
C CYS A 129 1.40 -1.60 1.01
N ALA A 130 2.10 -0.61 0.45
CA ALA A 130 1.47 0.57 -0.12
C ALA A 130 0.50 0.19 -1.24
N ASP A 131 0.93 -0.65 -2.19
CA ASP A 131 0.11 -0.98 -3.36
C ASP A 131 -1.01 -1.98 -3.04
N VAL A 132 -0.78 -2.98 -2.17
CA VAL A 132 -1.87 -3.83 -1.65
C VAL A 132 -2.91 -3.00 -0.92
N SER A 133 -2.48 -2.03 -0.09
CA SER A 133 -3.42 -1.17 0.63
C SER A 133 -4.26 -0.30 -0.31
N ARG A 134 -3.66 0.22 -1.39
CA ARG A 134 -4.34 1.00 -2.42
C ARG A 134 -5.36 0.17 -3.20
N GLU A 135 -4.97 -1.03 -3.63
CA GLU A 135 -5.87 -1.94 -4.34
C GLU A 135 -7.01 -2.42 -3.45
N MET A 136 -6.73 -2.72 -2.18
CA MET A 136 -7.75 -3.05 -1.18
C MET A 136 -8.75 -1.91 -0.99
N ALA A 137 -8.26 -0.68 -0.82
CA ALA A 137 -9.12 0.50 -0.68
C ALA A 137 -10.02 0.68 -1.90
N ARG A 138 -9.44 0.65 -3.10
CA ARG A 138 -10.17 0.75 -4.36
C ARG A 138 -11.26 -0.31 -4.47
N ALA A 139 -10.92 -1.58 -4.27
CA ALA A 139 -11.87 -2.68 -4.42
C ALA A 139 -12.99 -2.62 -3.36
N CYS A 140 -12.67 -2.23 -2.12
CA CYS A 140 -13.67 -2.02 -1.06
C CYS A 140 -14.60 -0.86 -1.40
N SER A 141 -14.07 0.27 -1.86
CA SER A 141 -14.85 1.43 -2.30
C SER A 141 -15.81 1.09 -3.46
N GLU A 142 -15.34 0.35 -4.46
CA GLU A 142 -16.18 -0.13 -5.57
C GLU A 142 -17.31 -1.07 -5.09
N ALA A 143 -16.99 -2.01 -4.19
CA ALA A 143 -17.96 -2.94 -3.62
C ALA A 143 -19.03 -2.21 -2.78
N LEU A 144 -18.61 -1.29 -1.92
CA LEU A 144 -19.50 -0.50 -1.06
C LEU A 144 -20.37 0.48 -1.85
N SER A 145 -19.84 1.10 -2.90
CA SER A 145 -20.61 1.93 -3.83
C SER A 145 -21.74 1.12 -4.49
N THR A 146 -21.43 -0.10 -4.94
CA THR A 146 -22.42 -1.02 -5.53
C THR A 146 -23.54 -1.37 -4.54
N ILE A 147 -23.20 -1.67 -3.29
CA ILE A 147 -24.17 -1.96 -2.23
C ILE A 147 -25.05 -0.74 -1.96
N SER A 148 -24.45 0.44 -1.83
CA SER A 148 -25.15 1.70 -1.54
C SER A 148 -26.13 2.07 -2.67
N LYS A 149 -25.73 1.90 -3.94
CA LYS A 149 -26.61 2.09 -5.10
C LYS A 149 -27.80 1.11 -5.07
N THR A 150 -27.55 -0.15 -4.68
CA THR A 150 -28.61 -1.17 -4.55
C THR A 150 -29.59 -0.83 -3.43
N GLU A 151 -29.09 -0.36 -2.28
CA GLU A 151 -29.93 0.10 -1.17
C GLU A 151 -30.78 1.31 -1.53
N ALA A 152 -30.19 2.33 -2.17
CA ALA A 152 -30.91 3.51 -2.61
C ALA A 152 -32.04 3.14 -3.59
N SER A 153 -31.78 2.19 -4.50
CA SER A 153 -32.79 1.65 -5.42
C SER A 153 -33.93 0.94 -4.67
N LEU A 154 -33.60 0.07 -3.70
CA LEU A 154 -34.60 -0.62 -2.87
C LEU A 154 -35.42 0.35 -2.00
N LEU A 155 -34.80 1.38 -1.44
CA LEU A 155 -35.48 2.42 -0.67
C LEU A 155 -36.44 3.23 -1.55
N ARG A 156 -36.03 3.59 -2.77
CA ARG A 156 -36.91 4.25 -3.75
C ARG A 156 -38.11 3.36 -4.10
N LEU A 157 -37.86 2.07 -4.38
CA LEU A 157 -38.92 1.10 -4.68
C LEU A 157 -39.89 0.90 -3.50
N ARG A 158 -39.37 0.88 -2.27
CA ARG A 158 -40.20 0.83 -1.07
C ARG A 158 -41.05 2.10 -0.95
N ARG A 159 -40.46 3.29 -1.11
CA ARG A 159 -41.18 4.58 -1.07
C ARG A 159 -42.26 4.67 -2.13
N THR A 160 -42.01 4.23 -3.36
CA THR A 160 -43.05 4.22 -4.41
C THR A 160 -44.15 3.19 -4.13
N ARG A 161 -43.83 2.06 -3.48
CA ARG A 161 -44.82 1.05 -3.09
C ARG A 161 -45.64 1.44 -1.86
N THR A 162 -45.07 2.17 -0.90
CA THR A 162 -45.79 2.69 0.28
C THR A 162 -46.44 4.05 0.04
N GLY A 163 -45.98 4.81 -0.97
CA GLY A 163 -46.45 6.16 -1.31
C GLY A 163 -47.53 6.22 -2.39
N GLY A 164 -48.18 5.11 -2.73
CA GLY A 164 -49.29 5.05 -3.71
C GLY A 164 -50.59 5.75 -3.29
N THR A 165 -50.56 6.58 -2.25
CA THR A 165 -51.65 7.49 -1.83
C THR A 165 -51.06 8.81 -1.34
N GLY A 166 -50.89 9.78 -2.24
CA GLY A 166 -50.57 11.17 -1.88
C GLY A 166 -49.49 11.80 -2.76
N GLY A 167 -49.92 12.61 -3.73
CA GLY A 167 -49.04 13.32 -4.66
C GLY A 167 -48.16 14.39 -4.01
N GLY A 168 -47.04 14.70 -4.66
CA GLY A 168 -46.18 15.82 -4.28
C GLY A 168 -44.81 15.85 -4.95
N SER A 169 -44.71 16.61 -6.05
CA SER A 169 -43.53 17.27 -6.64
C SER A 169 -42.31 16.45 -7.14
N ASP A 170 -42.20 16.43 -8.48
CA ASP A 170 -41.04 16.13 -9.32
C ASP A 170 -39.86 17.10 -9.12
N ALA A 171 -39.00 16.87 -8.13
CA ALA A 171 -37.77 17.67 -7.96
C ALA A 171 -36.49 16.88 -7.61
N ALA A 172 -36.44 15.56 -7.83
CA ALA A 172 -35.25 14.75 -7.50
C ALA A 172 -34.74 13.85 -8.65
N ALA A 173 -35.08 14.20 -9.90
CA ALA A 173 -34.63 13.50 -11.11
C ALA A 173 -33.32 14.06 -11.70
N ARG A 174 -32.39 14.57 -10.87
CA ARG A 174 -31.04 14.94 -11.33
C ARG A 174 -29.99 14.04 -10.70
N GLY A 175 -29.10 13.60 -11.58
CA GLY A 175 -28.02 12.61 -11.39
C GLY A 175 -27.57 12.39 -9.96
N VAL A 176 -27.63 11.13 -9.54
CA VAL A 176 -26.84 10.65 -8.41
C VAL A 176 -25.37 10.85 -8.81
N PRO A 177 -24.58 11.64 -8.07
CA PRO A 177 -23.13 11.71 -8.28
C PRO A 177 -22.55 10.31 -8.12
N ASP A 178 -21.60 9.92 -8.99
CA ASP A 178 -20.91 8.64 -8.85
C ASP A 178 -20.13 8.53 -7.52
N ASP A 179 -19.82 9.68 -6.90
CA ASP A 179 -19.27 9.84 -5.54
C ASP A 179 -20.37 10.03 -4.49
N LEU A 180 -21.27 9.05 -4.35
CA LEU A 180 -22.07 8.98 -3.13
C LEU A 180 -21.12 8.63 -1.97
N PRO A 181 -21.06 9.46 -0.90
CA PRO A 181 -20.36 9.07 0.32
C PRO A 181 -20.90 7.71 0.75
N VAL A 182 -20.01 6.78 1.08
CA VAL A 182 -20.39 5.52 1.74
C VAL A 182 -21.30 5.91 2.91
N PRO A 183 -22.55 5.41 2.97
CA PRO A 183 -23.48 5.81 4.02
C PRO A 183 -22.81 5.58 5.38
N ALA A 184 -22.78 6.63 6.21
CA ALA A 184 -22.26 6.55 7.57
C ALA A 184 -22.94 5.38 8.32
N GLY A 185 -22.11 4.58 8.98
CA GLY A 185 -22.43 3.24 9.44
C GLY A 185 -23.57 3.15 10.46
N VAL A 186 -24.10 1.94 10.56
CA VAL A 186 -24.92 1.53 11.71
C VAL A 186 -23.97 1.30 12.89
N ASP A 187 -24.40 1.56 14.13
CA ASP A 187 -23.61 1.22 15.31
C ASP A 187 -23.47 -0.30 15.45
N LEU A 188 -22.33 -0.84 15.03
CA LEU A 188 -22.03 -2.28 15.03
C LEU A 188 -21.03 -2.68 16.11
N ARG A 189 -20.65 -1.75 16.99
CA ARG A 189 -19.67 -2.00 18.08
C ARG A 189 -20.31 -2.77 19.24
N GLY A 190 -21.63 -2.71 19.41
CA GLY A 190 -22.37 -3.41 20.47
C GLY A 190 -23.54 -4.31 20.03
N ALA A 191 -24.09 -4.11 18.82
CA ALA A 191 -25.21 -4.90 18.29
C ALA A 191 -24.80 -5.74 17.08
N ALA A 192 -25.23 -7.00 17.05
CA ALA A 192 -24.99 -7.90 15.94
C ALA A 192 -25.81 -7.43 14.71
N PRO A 193 -25.19 -7.14 13.54
CA PRO A 193 -25.93 -6.65 12.39
C PRO A 193 -26.97 -7.67 11.93
N THR A 194 -28.22 -7.24 11.82
CA THR A 194 -29.33 -8.10 11.42
C THR A 194 -29.58 -8.05 9.92
N ALA A 195 -29.34 -6.91 9.28
CA ALA A 195 -29.49 -6.75 7.84
C ALA A 195 -28.27 -7.25 7.07
N ASP A 196 -28.51 -7.85 5.90
CA ASP A 196 -27.45 -8.43 5.04
C ASP A 196 -26.36 -7.41 4.70
N ASN A 197 -26.74 -6.17 4.37
CA ASN A 197 -25.78 -5.14 3.99
C ASN A 197 -24.89 -4.72 5.16
N ASP A 198 -25.41 -4.74 6.39
CA ASP A 198 -24.63 -4.41 7.58
C ASP A 198 -23.65 -5.53 7.91
N LYS A 199 -24.02 -6.80 7.68
CA LYS A 199 -23.09 -7.94 7.76
C LYS A 199 -21.97 -7.81 6.74
N ILE A 200 -22.29 -7.39 5.51
CA ILE A 200 -21.28 -7.17 4.46
C ILE A 200 -20.34 -6.03 4.83
N ARG A 201 -20.87 -4.87 5.25
CA ARG A 201 -20.06 -3.73 5.74
C ARG A 201 -19.15 -4.14 6.90
N ARG A 202 -19.66 -4.95 7.83
CA ARG A 202 -18.87 -5.49 8.94
C ARG A 202 -17.73 -6.39 8.47
N GLN A 203 -17.96 -7.27 7.49
CA GLN A 203 -16.87 -8.08 6.93
C GLN A 203 -15.81 -7.20 6.26
N VAL A 204 -16.23 -6.21 5.46
CA VAL A 204 -15.30 -5.27 4.81
C VAL A 204 -14.47 -4.54 5.85
N TRP A 205 -15.09 -4.04 6.93
CA TRP A 205 -14.37 -3.40 8.02
C TRP A 205 -13.37 -4.35 8.70
N LEU A 206 -13.77 -5.59 9.03
CA LEU A 206 -12.86 -6.59 9.62
C LEU A 206 -11.66 -6.86 8.71
N ASP A 207 -11.89 -6.99 7.40
CA ASP A 207 -10.84 -7.28 6.43
C ASP A 207 -9.86 -6.11 6.29
N VAL A 208 -10.38 -4.87 6.23
CA VAL A 208 -9.57 -3.64 6.20
C VAL A 208 -8.77 -3.49 7.49
N ALA A 209 -9.39 -3.71 8.65
CA ALA A 209 -8.73 -3.59 9.96
C ALA A 209 -7.57 -4.58 10.09
N GLU A 210 -7.77 -5.84 9.69
CA GLU A 210 -6.71 -6.84 9.71
C GLU A 210 -5.62 -6.51 8.68
N THR A 211 -5.99 -6.02 7.50
CA THR A 211 -5.02 -5.57 6.49
C THR A 211 -4.16 -4.42 7.03
N ALA A 212 -4.76 -3.43 7.70
CA ALA A 212 -4.04 -2.33 8.34
C ALA A 212 -3.09 -2.83 9.43
N ARG A 213 -3.55 -3.79 10.25
CA ARG A 213 -2.73 -4.42 11.29
C ARG A 213 -1.48 -5.07 10.70
N ILE A 214 -1.63 -5.89 9.66
CA ILE A 214 -0.50 -6.56 8.98
C ILE A 214 0.45 -5.53 8.35
N ILE A 215 -0.07 -4.49 7.69
CA ILE A 215 0.76 -3.42 7.12
C ILE A 215 1.59 -2.71 8.19
N ALA A 216 0.99 -2.44 9.36
CA ALA A 216 1.70 -1.85 10.49
C ALA A 216 2.78 -2.78 11.05
N GLU A 217 2.55 -4.10 11.10
CA GLU A 217 3.58 -5.09 11.48
C GLU A 217 4.79 -5.08 10.54
N HIS A 218 4.57 -4.75 9.25
CA HIS A 218 5.65 -4.56 8.28
C HIS A 218 6.32 -3.18 8.38
N GLY A 219 5.90 -2.32 9.31
CA GLY A 219 6.44 -0.97 9.51
C GLY A 219 6.00 0.05 8.45
N ALA A 220 4.95 -0.25 7.70
CA ALA A 220 4.36 0.63 6.70
C ALA A 220 3.07 1.29 7.23
N GLN A 221 2.62 2.34 6.54
CA GLN A 221 1.34 3.00 6.83
C GLN A 221 0.28 2.52 5.84
N PRO A 222 -0.92 2.15 6.29
CA PRO A 222 -2.01 1.80 5.40
C PRO A 222 -2.47 3.01 4.59
N HIS A 223 -3.14 2.76 3.46
CA HIS A 223 -3.73 3.81 2.63
C HIS A 223 -4.69 4.67 3.46
N HIS A 224 -4.65 6.00 3.25
CA HIS A 224 -5.44 6.96 4.01
C HIS A 224 -6.96 6.70 3.97
N GLU A 225 -7.47 6.11 2.89
CA GLU A 225 -8.89 5.72 2.76
C GLU A 225 -9.31 4.65 3.78
N PHE A 226 -8.39 3.94 4.43
CA PHE A 226 -8.73 2.98 5.47
C PHE A 226 -9.47 3.65 6.64
N ALA A 227 -9.14 4.92 6.94
CA ALA A 227 -9.84 5.71 7.95
C ALA A 227 -11.32 5.96 7.57
N ALA A 228 -11.64 6.05 6.28
CA ALA A 228 -13.02 6.19 5.82
C ALA A 228 -13.83 4.91 6.10
N PHE A 229 -13.19 3.73 6.09
CA PHE A 229 -13.88 2.47 6.39
C PHE A 229 -14.16 2.27 7.88
N GLU A 230 -13.49 2.99 8.79
CA GLU A 230 -13.88 3.00 10.21
C GLU A 230 -15.30 3.53 10.41
N GLN A 231 -15.76 4.40 9.51
CA GLN A 231 -17.11 4.97 9.52
C GLN A 231 -18.18 3.92 9.20
N LEU A 232 -17.81 2.76 8.64
CA LEU A 232 -18.75 1.65 8.37
C LEU A 232 -19.40 1.08 9.64
N ILE A 233 -18.76 1.28 10.79
CA ILE A 233 -19.21 0.78 12.09
C ILE A 233 -19.32 1.89 13.15
N ALA A 234 -19.08 3.15 12.77
CA ALA A 234 -19.25 4.28 13.66
C ALA A 234 -20.75 4.58 13.81
N PRO A 235 -21.26 4.89 15.01
CA PRO A 235 -22.64 5.30 15.18
C PRO A 235 -22.90 6.54 14.31
N LEU A 236 -24.00 6.53 13.54
CA LEU A 236 -24.61 7.75 13.03
C LEU A 236 -24.74 8.69 14.23
N GLY A 237 -24.08 9.85 14.16
CA GLY A 237 -24.04 10.81 15.25
C GLY A 237 -25.40 10.97 15.91
N THR A 238 -25.39 10.86 17.24
CA THR A 238 -26.49 11.20 18.15
C THR A 238 -27.07 12.57 17.86
#